data_AF-G5J7J7-F1
#
_entry.id   AF-G5J7J7-F1
#
_cell.length_a   1.000
_cell.length_b   1.000
_cell.length_c   1.000
_cell.angle_alpha   90.00
_cell.angle_beta   90.00
_cell.angle_gamma   90.00
#
_symmetry.space_group_name_H-M   'P 1'
#
loop_
_entity.id
_entity.type
_entity.pdbx_description
1 polymer ?
#
loop_
_entity_poly.entity_id
_entity_poly.type
_entity_poly.pdbx_seq_one_letter_code
_entity_poly.pdbx_strand_id
1 'polypeptide(L)' 'MIAAKTRLTKKETIHILDSLTETIMETVASGDKVVLVGFGTFGAIC' A
#
# COMPACT_ATOMS: atom_id res chain seq x y z
N MET A 1 -6.39 12.94 -5.68
CA MET A 1 -7.01 12.25 -6.83
C MET A 1 -7.76 10.98 -6.43
N ILE A 2 -7.21 10.13 -5.55
CA ILE A 2 -7.87 8.89 -5.09
C ILE A 2 -9.25 9.18 -4.48
N ALA A 3 -9.31 10.03 -3.45
CA ALA A 3 -10.55 10.46 -2.79
C ALA A 3 -11.68 10.85 -3.78
N ALA A 4 -11.34 11.69 -4.78
CA ALA A 4 -12.31 12.12 -5.80
C ALA A 4 -12.75 10.96 -6.72
N LYS A 5 -11.82 10.08 -7.12
CA LYS A 5 -12.11 8.91 -7.96
C LYS A 5 -12.95 7.86 -7.24
N THR A 6 -12.79 7.72 -5.93
CA THR A 6 -13.50 6.74 -5.09
C THR A 6 -14.71 7.30 -4.37
N ARG A 7 -14.96 8.62 -4.47
CA ARG A 7 -15.99 9.36 -3.71
C ARG A 7 -15.85 9.19 -2.19
N LEU A 8 -14.62 9.05 -1.72
CA LEU A 8 -14.28 9.02 -0.30
C LEU A 8 -13.84 10.41 0.16
N THR A 9 -13.96 10.65 1.47
CA THR A 9 -13.36 11.84 2.08
C THR A 9 -11.84 11.74 2.04
N LYS A 10 -11.17 12.90 2.19
CA LYS A 10 -9.71 12.95 2.33
C LYS A 10 -9.23 12.14 3.53
N LYS A 11 -9.96 12.19 4.65
CA LYS A 11 -9.60 11.48 5.89
C LYS A 11 -9.61 9.96 5.70
N GLU A 12 -10.68 9.42 5.11
CA GLU A 12 -10.77 7.98 4.82
C GLU A 12 -9.70 7.55 3.84
N THR A 13 -9.43 8.37 2.82
CA THR A 13 -8.38 8.08 1.83
C THR A 13 -6.99 8.03 2.45
N ILE A 14 -6.68 8.94 3.40
CA ILE A 14 -5.42 8.92 4.14
C ILE A 14 -5.31 7.63 4.94
N HIS A 15 -6.35 7.29 5.71
CA HIS A 15 -6.34 6.07 6.51
C HIS A 15 -6.12 4.81 5.67
N ILE A 16 -6.77 4.70 4.51
CA ILE A 16 -6.58 3.57 3.59
C ILE A 16 -5.14 3.52 3.07
N LEU A 17 -4.55 4.66 2.71
CA LEU A 17 -3.19 4.71 2.16
C LEU A 17 -2.16 4.36 3.23
N ASP A 18 -2.37 4.82 4.46
CA ASP A 18 -1.52 4.50 5.61
C ASP A 18 -1.56 2.98 5.87
N SER A 19 -2.76 2.40 6.01
CA SER A 19 -2.91 0.95 6.24
C SER A 19 -2.37 0.10 5.10
N LEU A 20 -2.55 0.53 3.84
CA LEU A 20 -1.95 -0.16 2.69
C LEU A 20 -0.42 -0.17 2.80
N THR A 21 0.17 0.98 3.11
CA THR A 21 1.63 1.13 3.18
C THR A 21 2.20 0.32 4.34
N GLU A 22 1.55 0.38 5.51
CA GLU A 22 1.91 -0.42 6.69
C GLU A 22 1.87 -1.92 6.39
N THR A 23 0.77 -2.40 5.78
CA THR A 23 0.63 -3.82 5.40
C THR A 23 1.76 -4.26 4.46
N ILE A 24 2.11 -3.43 3.47
CA ILE A 24 3.22 -3.74 2.55
C ILE A 24 4.55 -3.80 3.32
N MET A 25 4.81 -2.83 4.21
CA MET A 25 6.04 -2.80 5.01
C MET A 25 6.16 -4.02 5.93
N GLU A 26 5.09 -4.39 6.64
CA GLU A 26 5.06 -5.56 7.53
C GLU A 26 5.29 -6.87 6.76
N THR A 27 4.60 -7.03 5.63
CA THR A 27 4.77 -8.21 4.76
C THR A 27 6.20 -8.31 4.23
N VAL A 28 6.80 -7.18 3.85
CA VAL A 28 8.20 -7.18 3.40
C VAL A 28 9.16 -7.47 4.55
N ALA A 29 8.90 -6.95 5.74
CA ALA A 29 9.71 -7.17 6.93
C ALA A 29 9.67 -8.63 7.42
N SER A 30 8.59 -9.38 7.16
CA SER A 30 8.52 -10.83 7.43
C SER A 30 9.36 -11.67 6.45
N GLY A 31 9.93 -11.05 5.42
CA GLY A 31 10.68 -11.71 4.35
C GLY A 31 9.82 -12.12 3.15
N ASP A 32 8.51 -11.87 3.20
CA ASP A 32 7.60 -12.11 2.09
C ASP A 32 7.68 -11.00 1.04
N LYS A 33 7.24 -11.30 -0.18
CA LYS A 33 7.21 -10.33 -1.29
C LYS A 33 5.79 -9.90 -1.59
N VAL A 34 5.61 -8.60 -1.85
CA VAL A 34 4.34 -8.07 -2.35
C VAL A 34 4.46 -7.79 -3.83
N VAL A 35 3.69 -8.51 -4.65
CA VAL A 35 3.65 -8.31 -6.10
C VAL A 35 2.47 -7.40 -6.45
N LEU A 36 2.78 -6.23 -6.98
CA LEU A 36 1.78 -5.31 -7.54
C LEU A 36 1.79 -5.44 -9.06
N VAL A 37 0.92 -6.32 -9.57
CA VAL A 37 0.87 -6.71 -10.99
C VAL A 37 0.75 -5.48 -11.89
N GLY A 38 1.64 -5.39 -12.89
CA GLY A 38 1.70 -4.25 -13.81
C GLY A 38 2.48 -3.03 -13.29
N PHE A 39 2.96 -3.05 -12.05
CA PHE A 39 3.79 -1.99 -11.45
C PHE A 39 5.16 -2.51 -11.06
N GLY A 40 5.22 -3.60 -10.28
CA GLY A 40 6.49 -4.14 -9.79
C GLY A 40 6.32 -5.06 -8.59
N THR A 41 7.41 -5.24 -7.85
CA THR A 41 7.46 -6.09 -6.66
C THR A 41 8.19 -5.36 -5.56
N PHE A 42 7.59 -5.34 -4.37
CA PHE A 42 8.25 -4.96 -3.13
C PHE A 42 8.87 -6.21 -2.50
N GLY A 43 10.10 -6.08 -2.01
CA GLY A 43 10.81 -7.13 -1.29
C GLY A 43 11.83 -6.51 -0.36
N ALA A 44 12.31 -7.30 0.61
CA ALA A 44 13.29 -6.82 1.57
C ALA A 44 14.60 -6.47 0.85
N ILE A 45 15.18 -5.33 1.21
CA ILE A 45 16.53 -4.97 0.78
C ILE A 45 17.45 -5.50 1.86
N CYS A 46 18.18 -6.56 1.54
CA CYS A 46 19.22 -7.13 2.40
C CYS A 46 20.40 -6.18 2.59
#